data_AF-A0A957KGF6-F1
#
_entry.id   AF-A0A957KGF6-F1
#
_cell.length_a   1.000
_cell.length_b   1.000
_cell.length_c   1.000
_cell.angle_alpha   90.00
_cell.angle_beta   90.00
_cell.angle_gamma   90.00
#
_symmetry.space_group_name_H-M   'P 1'
#
loop_
_entity.id
_entity.type
_entity.pdbx_description
1 polymer ?
#
loop_
_entity_poly.entity_id
_entity_poly.type
_entity_poly.pdbx_seq_one_letter_code
_entity_poly.pdbx_strand_id
1 'polypeptide(L)'
;MPTNFNWNTDEEQSWDDVDEAVIHETQRWRPPRWLLTGGLVLALVAVIGFLVARAVNRQVAEVTDDVSFTVLDAVALSQQAASSGDIDLFTSVLSGRDLNWSEEQKDLVRGGIWLDRPQLGLTLVAAAGSENGVPLSEADVTLQPALSSAEINLTHTYQSPIGNGLTEEVRLQQTLIYRQGESSWLLAPPEAEFWGDGQTYATPFFQVLYPTRDQALVERLVNDLTGKAIELCHLGWLGLATEQCLPAEPLADISFSTSSRYLLELKSARFDRTPQPDLDGLYLLPAPSLIGIPLDEPGYQALYRGYAALLFGQMIQDAAGYPCCEHQL
;
A
#
# COMPACT_ATOMS: atom_id res chain seq x y z
N MET A 1 -72.71 66.18 11.56
CA MET A 1 -73.08 65.72 12.93
C MET A 1 -72.58 64.29 13.13
N PRO A 2 -72.26 63.88 14.37
CA PRO A 2 -70.90 63.46 14.74
C PRO A 2 -70.79 62.01 15.24
N THR A 3 -69.55 61.53 15.25
CA THR A 3 -69.06 60.43 16.10
C THR A 3 -69.32 60.74 17.58
N ASN A 4 -69.85 59.77 18.33
CA ASN A 4 -69.74 59.82 19.78
C ASN A 4 -69.36 58.44 20.31
N PHE A 5 -68.14 58.40 20.83
CA PHE A 5 -67.51 57.30 21.55
C PHE A 5 -67.74 57.59 23.04
N ASN A 6 -68.15 56.60 23.84
CA ASN A 6 -68.06 56.72 25.30
C ASN A 6 -67.82 55.35 25.96
N TRP A 7 -66.86 55.35 26.88
CA TRP A 7 -66.43 54.24 27.72
C TRP A 7 -67.17 54.27 29.06
N ASN A 8 -67.47 53.09 29.63
CA ASN A 8 -67.24 52.71 31.04
C ASN A 8 -67.87 51.33 31.28
N THR A 9 -67.09 50.30 31.57
CA THR A 9 -66.58 49.83 32.88
C THR A 9 -67.65 49.16 33.76
N ASP A 10 -67.19 48.03 34.30
CA ASP A 10 -67.55 47.42 35.57
C ASP A 10 -68.66 46.34 35.62
N GLU A 11 -68.32 45.36 36.46
CA GLU A 11 -69.17 44.47 37.24
C GLU A 11 -69.44 43.03 36.74
N GLU A 12 -68.75 42.14 37.44
CA GLU A 12 -69.06 40.77 37.84
C GLU A 12 -70.56 40.43 37.92
N GLN A 13 -70.95 39.28 37.35
CA GLN A 13 -71.81 38.23 37.94
C GLN A 13 -72.37 37.36 36.81
N SER A 14 -71.95 36.09 36.75
CA SER A 14 -72.82 34.94 37.01
C SER A 14 -74.28 35.15 36.60
N TRP A 15 -74.77 34.43 35.60
CA TRP A 15 -75.28 33.07 35.75
C TRP A 15 -75.53 32.47 34.36
N ASP A 16 -75.34 31.16 34.30
CA ASP A 16 -75.74 30.28 33.22
C ASP A 16 -77.15 30.59 32.73
N ASP A 17 -77.33 30.64 31.41
CA ASP A 17 -78.31 29.75 30.80
C ASP A 17 -78.16 29.64 29.28
N VAL A 18 -78.06 28.37 28.87
CA VAL A 18 -78.52 27.75 27.62
C VAL A 18 -77.86 28.19 26.31
N ASP A 19 -77.07 27.28 25.74
CA ASP A 19 -77.38 26.86 24.37
C ASP A 19 -77.22 25.35 24.20
N GLU A 20 -78.24 24.81 23.55
CA GLU A 20 -78.44 23.40 23.22
C GLU A 20 -77.29 22.79 22.41
N ALA A 21 -77.14 21.49 22.61
CA ALA A 21 -76.11 20.65 22.04
C ALA A 21 -76.02 20.74 20.51
N VAL A 22 -74.85 21.17 20.01
CA VAL A 22 -74.31 20.64 18.76
C VAL A 22 -73.09 19.82 19.12
N ILE A 23 -73.31 18.53 19.40
CA ILE A 23 -72.22 17.55 19.30
C ILE A 23 -71.83 17.54 17.84
N HIS A 24 -70.78 18.28 17.48
CA HIS A 24 -70.06 17.99 16.26
C HIS A 24 -69.47 16.59 16.45
N GLU A 25 -70.15 15.58 15.89
CA GLU A 25 -69.53 14.29 15.60
C GLU A 25 -68.26 14.62 14.82
N THR A 26 -67.11 14.54 15.51
CA THR A 26 -65.83 14.52 14.82
C THR A 26 -65.88 13.28 13.96
N GLN A 27 -66.14 13.50 12.67
CA GLN A 27 -66.22 12.48 11.65
C GLN A 27 -64.83 11.83 11.61
N ARG A 28 -64.65 10.80 12.42
CA ARG A 28 -63.43 10.00 12.49
C ARG A 28 -63.22 9.47 11.08
N TRP A 29 -62.32 10.12 10.35
CA TRP A 29 -61.76 9.61 9.11
C TRP A 29 -61.22 8.22 9.42
N ARG A 30 -62.04 7.20 9.17
CA ARG A 30 -61.62 5.82 9.21
C ARG A 30 -60.92 5.62 7.87
N PRO A 31 -59.56 5.59 7.83
CA PRO A 31 -58.89 5.28 6.59
C PRO A 31 -59.46 3.96 6.09
N PRO A 32 -59.78 3.87 4.79
CA PRO A 32 -60.43 2.70 4.26
C PRO A 32 -59.51 1.49 4.53
N ARG A 33 -60.09 0.43 5.09
CA ARG A 33 -59.37 -0.69 5.72
C ARG A 33 -58.29 -1.33 4.84
N TRP A 34 -58.38 -1.15 3.51
CA TRP A 34 -57.39 -1.62 2.54
C TRP A 34 -56.03 -0.90 2.61
N LEU A 35 -55.98 0.38 3.02
CA LEU A 35 -54.71 1.11 3.22
C LEU A 35 -53.95 0.60 4.45
N LEU A 36 -54.65 0.24 5.52
CA LEU A 36 -54.05 -0.33 6.73
C LEU A 36 -53.50 -1.74 6.46
N THR A 37 -54.22 -2.58 5.71
CA THR A 37 -53.73 -3.92 5.36
C THR A 37 -52.57 -3.86 4.36
N GLY A 38 -52.62 -2.96 3.36
CA GLY A 38 -51.54 -2.77 2.40
C GLY A 38 -50.25 -2.26 3.06
N GLY A 39 -50.36 -1.27 3.96
CA GLY A 39 -49.23 -0.76 4.72
C GLY A 39 -48.60 -1.80 5.65
N LEU A 40 -49.42 -2.65 6.28
CA LEU A 40 -48.93 -3.73 7.15
C LEU A 40 -48.17 -4.81 6.38
N VAL A 41 -48.64 -5.19 5.18
CA VAL A 41 -47.92 -6.15 4.32
C VAL A 41 -46.58 -5.56 3.86
N LEU A 42 -46.56 -4.30 3.43
CA LEU A 42 -45.33 -3.61 3.05
C LEU A 42 -44.34 -3.51 4.22
N ALA A 43 -44.82 -3.15 5.41
CA ALA A 43 -44.01 -3.10 6.62
C ALA A 43 -43.45 -4.48 6.97
N LEU A 44 -44.25 -5.54 6.85
CA LEU A 44 -43.81 -6.91 7.11
C LEU A 44 -42.75 -7.38 6.10
N VAL A 45 -42.92 -7.07 4.81
CA VAL A 45 -41.91 -7.32 3.77
C VAL A 45 -40.62 -6.55 4.06
N ALA A 46 -40.72 -5.28 4.44
CA ALA A 46 -39.55 -4.47 4.80
C ALA A 46 -38.81 -5.01 6.04
N VAL A 47 -39.54 -5.45 7.07
CA VAL A 47 -38.96 -6.05 8.27
C VAL A 47 -38.28 -7.38 7.95
N ILE A 48 -38.93 -8.26 7.18
CA ILE A 48 -38.32 -9.53 6.76
C ILE A 48 -37.07 -9.27 5.91
N GLY A 49 -37.14 -8.36 4.94
CA GLY A 49 -36.00 -7.97 4.12
C GLY A 49 -34.83 -7.44 4.96
N PHE A 50 -35.12 -6.60 5.96
CA PHE A 50 -34.12 -6.09 6.90
C PHE A 50 -33.49 -7.20 7.76
N LEU A 51 -34.29 -8.15 8.26
CA LEU A 51 -33.80 -9.27 9.07
C LEU A 51 -32.92 -10.22 8.24
N VAL A 52 -33.31 -10.53 7.00
CA VAL A 52 -32.51 -11.35 6.07
C VAL A 52 -31.20 -10.65 5.74
N ALA A 53 -31.24 -9.37 5.36
CA ALA A 53 -30.02 -8.59 5.10
C ALA A 53 -29.09 -8.57 6.31
N ARG A 54 -29.63 -8.41 7.52
CA ARG A 54 -28.85 -8.43 8.76
C ARG A 54 -28.23 -9.80 9.03
N ALA A 55 -28.97 -10.89 8.80
CA ALA A 55 -28.45 -12.24 8.98
C ALA A 55 -27.32 -12.55 7.99
N VAL A 56 -27.51 -12.21 6.71
CA VAL A 56 -26.48 -12.35 5.67
C VAL A 56 -25.25 -11.53 6.03
N ASN A 57 -25.40 -10.25 6.42
CA ASN A 57 -24.26 -9.41 6.77
C ASN A 57 -23.49 -9.93 7.99
N ARG A 58 -24.18 -10.51 8.98
CA ARG A 58 -23.52 -11.14 10.14
C ARG A 58 -22.73 -12.38 9.75
N GLN A 59 -23.30 -13.24 8.94
CA GLN A 59 -22.64 -14.46 8.49
C GLN A 59 -21.44 -14.12 7.60
N VAL A 60 -21.55 -13.10 6.74
CA VAL A 60 -20.42 -12.61 5.94
C VAL A 60 -19.33 -12.04 6.84
N ALA A 61 -19.67 -11.24 7.86
CA ALA A 61 -18.68 -10.68 8.78
C ALA A 61 -17.94 -11.78 9.56
N GLU A 62 -18.67 -12.76 10.12
CA GLU A 62 -18.07 -13.88 10.86
C GLU A 62 -17.12 -14.71 9.99
N VAL A 63 -17.52 -15.03 8.75
CA VAL A 63 -16.65 -15.76 7.81
C VAL A 63 -15.44 -14.93 7.40
N THR A 64 -15.61 -13.61 7.22
CA THR A 64 -14.51 -12.70 6.86
C THR A 64 -13.48 -12.60 7.99
N ASP A 65 -13.94 -12.53 9.25
CA ASP A 65 -13.06 -12.47 10.42
C ASP A 65 -12.27 -13.78 10.58
N ASP A 66 -12.93 -14.94 10.44
CA ASP A 66 -12.29 -16.26 10.50
C ASP A 66 -11.24 -16.43 9.39
N VAL A 67 -11.60 -16.05 8.16
CA VAL A 67 -10.66 -16.07 7.03
C VAL A 67 -9.48 -15.13 7.28
N SER A 68 -9.71 -13.92 7.78
CA SER A 68 -8.64 -12.96 8.08
C SER A 68 -7.66 -13.53 9.11
N PHE A 69 -8.16 -14.21 10.15
CA PHE A 69 -7.33 -14.89 11.13
C PHE A 69 -6.45 -15.98 10.47
N THR A 70 -7.04 -16.84 9.63
CA THR A 70 -6.28 -17.89 8.94
C THR A 70 -5.21 -17.35 7.97
N VAL A 71 -5.47 -16.20 7.34
CA VAL A 71 -4.48 -15.53 6.49
C VAL A 71 -3.32 -14.99 7.34
N LEU A 72 -3.62 -14.36 8.48
CA LEU A 72 -2.58 -13.86 9.39
C LEU A 72 -1.74 -14.99 9.98
N ASP A 73 -2.31 -16.16 10.25
CA ASP A 73 -1.55 -17.34 10.65
C ASP A 73 -0.56 -17.79 9.55
N ALA A 74 -0.98 -17.75 8.28
CA ALA A 74 -0.09 -18.04 7.15
C ALA A 74 1.03 -17.00 7.01
N VAL A 75 0.72 -15.73 7.25
CA VAL A 75 1.72 -14.64 7.31
C VAL A 75 2.72 -14.90 8.43
N ALA A 76 2.25 -15.23 9.64
CA ALA A 76 3.11 -15.55 10.78
C ALA A 76 4.08 -16.69 10.45
N LEU A 77 3.56 -17.76 9.83
CA LEU A 77 4.35 -18.91 9.44
C LEU A 77 5.42 -18.56 8.41
N SER A 78 5.09 -17.72 7.41
CA SER A 78 6.05 -17.25 6.41
C SER A 78 7.18 -16.42 7.04
N GLN A 79 6.84 -15.52 7.98
CA GLN A 79 7.83 -14.68 8.68
C GLN A 79 8.73 -15.52 9.57
N GLN A 80 8.17 -16.49 10.30
CA GLN A 80 8.93 -17.40 11.14
C GLN A 80 9.88 -18.27 10.30
N ALA A 81 9.39 -18.85 9.20
CA ALA A 81 10.22 -19.68 8.33
C ALA A 81 11.36 -18.85 7.71
N ALA A 82 11.06 -17.62 7.29
CA ALA A 82 12.09 -16.74 6.73
C ALA A 82 13.12 -16.26 7.76
N SER A 83 12.70 -15.90 8.98
CA SER A 83 13.62 -15.44 10.04
C SER A 83 14.48 -16.56 10.61
N SER A 84 13.96 -17.79 10.65
CA SER A 84 14.73 -18.98 11.02
C SER A 84 15.60 -19.55 9.90
N GLY A 85 15.41 -19.08 8.66
CA GLY A 85 16.09 -19.63 7.47
C GLY A 85 15.64 -21.03 7.09
N ASP A 86 14.48 -21.50 7.59
CA ASP A 86 13.91 -22.81 7.29
C ASP A 86 13.25 -22.80 5.90
N ILE A 87 14.03 -23.18 4.88
CA ILE A 87 13.58 -23.19 3.49
C ILE A 87 12.50 -24.22 3.23
N ASP A 88 12.53 -25.36 3.92
CA ASP A 88 11.53 -26.41 3.70
C ASP A 88 10.17 -25.97 4.23
N LEU A 89 10.15 -25.36 5.43
CA LEU A 89 8.95 -24.75 5.99
C LEU A 89 8.47 -23.58 5.12
N PHE A 90 9.37 -22.71 4.67
CA PHE A 90 9.02 -21.59 3.81
C PHE A 90 8.44 -22.06 2.47
N THR A 91 8.99 -23.13 1.88
CA THR A 91 8.47 -23.73 0.65
C THR A 91 7.03 -24.22 0.81
N SER A 92 6.66 -24.72 2.00
CA SER A 92 5.30 -25.19 2.28
C SER A 92 4.23 -24.09 2.26
N VAL A 93 4.63 -22.83 2.41
CA VAL A 93 3.73 -21.67 2.38
C VAL A 93 3.77 -20.91 1.05
N LEU A 94 4.59 -21.32 0.09
CA LEU A 94 4.66 -20.69 -1.23
C LEU A 94 3.63 -21.25 -2.21
N SER A 95 3.11 -20.39 -3.07
CA SER A 95 2.23 -20.79 -4.16
C SER A 95 3.01 -21.49 -5.28
N GLY A 96 2.49 -22.62 -5.76
CA GLY A 96 3.03 -23.31 -6.94
C GLY A 96 2.62 -22.71 -8.28
N ARG A 97 1.92 -21.55 -8.30
CA ARG A 97 1.38 -20.94 -9.54
C ARG A 97 2.45 -20.37 -10.47
N ASP A 98 3.53 -19.85 -9.89
CA ASP A 98 4.69 -19.35 -10.61
C ASP A 98 5.94 -19.94 -9.97
N LEU A 99 6.54 -20.93 -10.65
CA LEU A 99 7.71 -21.62 -10.14
C LEU A 99 8.93 -20.70 -10.10
N ASN A 100 9.08 -19.79 -11.07
CA ASN A 100 10.24 -18.90 -11.12
C ASN A 100 10.20 -17.90 -9.96
N TRP A 101 9.05 -17.26 -9.75
CA TRP A 101 8.86 -16.37 -8.62
C TRP A 101 9.06 -17.10 -7.28
N SER A 102 8.54 -18.33 -7.13
CA SER A 102 8.72 -19.11 -5.90
C SER A 102 10.18 -19.50 -5.64
N GLU A 103 10.97 -19.79 -6.68
CA GLU A 103 12.42 -19.95 -6.53
C GLU A 103 13.10 -18.66 -6.08
N GLU A 104 12.74 -17.51 -6.68
CA GLU A 104 13.27 -16.20 -6.28
C GLU A 104 12.99 -15.89 -4.80
N GLN A 105 11.79 -16.21 -4.29
CA GLN A 105 11.48 -16.03 -2.86
C GLN A 105 12.34 -16.92 -1.97
N LYS A 106 12.56 -18.19 -2.34
CA LYS A 106 13.45 -19.09 -1.59
C LYS A 106 14.89 -18.61 -1.61
N ASP A 107 15.35 -18.07 -2.73
CA ASP A 107 16.67 -17.48 -2.86
C ASP A 107 16.82 -16.25 -1.94
N LEU A 108 15.78 -15.41 -1.82
CA LEU A 108 15.76 -14.27 -0.91
C LEU A 108 15.88 -14.70 0.56
N VAL A 109 15.15 -15.75 0.95
CA VAL A 109 15.26 -16.33 2.30
C VAL A 109 16.64 -16.92 2.54
N ARG A 110 17.18 -17.71 1.61
CA ARG A 110 18.56 -18.23 1.68
C ARG A 110 19.60 -17.11 1.78
N GLY A 111 19.31 -15.99 1.11
CA GLY A 111 20.14 -14.79 1.14
C GLY A 111 20.08 -13.98 2.43
N GLY A 112 19.12 -14.28 3.32
CA GLY A 112 18.84 -13.50 4.53
C GLY A 112 18.23 -12.12 4.24
N ILE A 113 17.70 -11.90 3.04
CA ILE A 113 17.25 -10.59 2.54
C ILE A 113 15.78 -10.61 2.08
N TRP A 114 14.97 -11.54 2.61
CA TRP A 114 13.55 -11.59 2.27
C TRP A 114 12.81 -10.34 2.76
N LEU A 115 13.05 -9.91 4.00
CA LEU A 115 12.58 -8.63 4.56
C LEU A 115 13.71 -7.63 4.79
N ASP A 116 14.91 -8.09 5.10
CA ASP A 116 16.06 -7.20 5.30
C ASP A 116 16.57 -6.61 3.98
N ARG A 117 17.10 -5.38 4.01
CA ARG A 117 17.49 -4.62 2.80
C ARG A 117 18.85 -3.90 2.98
N PRO A 118 19.90 -4.59 3.45
CA PRO A 118 21.15 -3.93 3.85
C PRO A 118 21.88 -3.25 2.67
N GLN A 119 21.65 -3.70 1.43
CA GLN A 119 22.22 -3.10 0.22
C GLN A 119 21.67 -1.70 -0.05
N LEU A 120 20.49 -1.39 0.47
CA LEU A 120 19.89 -0.05 0.42
C LEU A 120 20.18 0.75 1.69
N GLY A 121 21.02 0.22 2.59
CA GLY A 121 21.25 0.82 3.91
C GLY A 121 20.03 0.73 4.82
N LEU A 122 19.19 -0.29 4.65
CA LEU A 122 17.99 -0.52 5.46
C LEU A 122 18.15 -1.83 6.22
N THR A 123 18.31 -1.75 7.54
CA THR A 123 18.42 -2.92 8.41
C THR A 123 17.13 -3.12 9.18
N LEU A 124 16.48 -4.28 9.05
CA LEU A 124 15.22 -4.58 9.72
C LEU A 124 15.38 -4.54 11.25
N VAL A 125 14.49 -3.83 11.93
CA VAL A 125 14.41 -3.78 13.40
C VAL A 125 13.41 -4.83 13.87
N ALA A 126 13.86 -5.75 14.73
CA ALA A 126 12.94 -6.69 15.37
C ALA A 126 11.94 -5.95 16.25
N ALA A 127 10.64 -6.22 16.06
CA ALA A 127 9.61 -5.56 16.85
C ALA A 127 9.64 -6.05 18.31
N ALA A 128 9.42 -5.13 19.25
CA ALA A 128 9.40 -5.45 20.68
C ALA A 128 8.32 -6.52 20.97
N GLY A 129 8.72 -7.66 21.54
CA GLY A 129 7.82 -8.77 21.87
C GLY A 129 7.57 -9.77 20.73
N SER A 130 8.22 -9.59 19.58
CA SER A 130 8.22 -10.56 18.48
C SER A 130 9.62 -11.13 18.33
N GLU A 131 9.83 -12.37 18.78
CA GLU A 131 11.12 -13.04 18.61
C GLU A 131 11.46 -13.32 17.13
N ASN A 132 10.48 -13.29 16.22
CA ASN A 132 10.61 -13.85 14.87
C ASN A 132 10.00 -13.01 13.72
N GLY A 133 9.58 -11.75 13.94
CA GLY A 133 8.93 -10.96 12.87
C GLY A 133 8.31 -9.62 13.25
N VAL A 134 7.44 -9.10 12.39
CA VAL A 134 6.69 -7.84 12.59
C VAL A 134 5.38 -8.13 13.34
N PRO A 135 4.90 -7.24 14.23
CA PRO A 135 3.66 -7.49 14.95
C PRO A 135 2.49 -7.50 13.98
N LEU A 136 1.79 -8.64 13.89
CA LEU A 136 0.64 -8.80 13.01
C LEU A 136 -0.60 -8.03 13.49
N SER A 137 -0.58 -7.47 14.70
CA SER A 137 -1.64 -6.61 15.22
C SER A 137 -1.82 -5.30 14.44
N GLU A 138 -0.79 -4.90 13.68
CA GLU A 138 -0.81 -3.69 12.83
C GLU A 138 -0.97 -4.02 11.34
N ALA A 139 -1.19 -5.31 11.00
CA ALA A 139 -1.42 -5.73 9.63
C ALA A 139 -2.81 -5.30 9.16
N ASP A 140 -2.87 -4.69 7.98
CA ASP A 140 -4.13 -4.40 7.31
C ASP A 140 -4.42 -5.50 6.27
N VAL A 141 -5.60 -6.12 6.36
CA VAL A 141 -5.99 -7.30 5.57
C VAL A 141 -7.15 -6.91 4.66
N THR A 142 -6.92 -6.92 3.36
CA THR A 142 -7.94 -6.70 2.35
C THR A 142 -8.26 -8.01 1.63
N LEU A 143 -9.46 -8.54 1.87
CA LEU A 143 -9.94 -9.77 1.24
C LEU A 143 -10.71 -9.47 -0.04
N GLN A 144 -10.48 -10.26 -1.09
CA GLN A 144 -11.34 -10.24 -2.27
C GLN A 144 -12.74 -10.78 -1.95
N PRO A 145 -13.81 -10.34 -2.65
CA PRO A 145 -15.19 -10.77 -2.36
C PRO A 145 -15.42 -12.29 -2.41
N ALA A 146 -14.63 -12.99 -3.22
CA ALA A 146 -14.69 -14.45 -3.34
C ALA A 146 -13.90 -15.20 -2.24
N LEU A 147 -13.24 -14.47 -1.34
CA LEU A 147 -12.42 -15.00 -0.24
C LEU A 147 -11.35 -16.01 -0.70
N SER A 148 -10.83 -15.83 -1.91
CA SER A 148 -9.80 -16.69 -2.50
C SER A 148 -8.44 -16.00 -2.63
N SER A 149 -8.37 -14.71 -2.33
CA SER A 149 -7.17 -13.90 -2.34
C SER A 149 -7.25 -12.84 -1.25
N ALA A 150 -6.11 -12.51 -0.67
CA ALA A 150 -5.94 -11.51 0.36
C ALA A 150 -4.70 -10.67 0.07
N GLU A 151 -4.82 -9.35 0.19
CA GLU A 151 -3.71 -8.42 0.20
C GLU A 151 -3.43 -8.00 1.63
N ILE A 152 -2.18 -8.16 2.06
CA ILE A 152 -1.73 -7.90 3.43
C ILE A 152 -0.72 -6.77 3.39
N ASN A 153 -1.07 -5.63 4.00
CA ASN A 153 -0.16 -4.52 4.14
C ASN A 153 0.51 -4.58 5.52
N LEU A 154 1.81 -4.81 5.52
CA LEU A 154 2.64 -4.92 6.72
C LEU A 154 3.55 -3.71 6.84
N THR A 155 3.58 -3.08 8.02
CA THR A 155 4.51 -1.99 8.29
C THR A 155 5.78 -2.55 8.92
N HIS A 156 6.90 -2.37 8.24
CA HIS A 156 8.22 -2.77 8.70
C HIS A 156 9.00 -1.54 9.18
N THR A 157 9.65 -1.67 10.33
CA THR A 157 10.57 -0.66 10.86
C THR A 157 12.00 -1.04 10.50
N TYR A 158 12.74 -0.09 9.93
CA TYR A 158 14.14 -0.25 9.56
C TYR A 158 15.01 0.80 10.26
N GLN A 159 16.27 0.46 10.50
CA GLN A 159 17.33 1.42 10.79
C GLN A 159 18.00 1.84 9.49
N SER A 160 18.12 3.14 9.26
CA SER A 160 18.85 3.72 8.13
C SER A 160 19.98 4.63 8.61
N PRO A 161 21.20 4.54 8.04
CA PRO A 161 22.29 5.44 8.37
C PRO A 161 22.03 6.83 7.77
N ILE A 162 22.16 7.86 8.61
CA ILE A 162 22.07 9.28 8.20
C ILE A 162 23.45 9.95 8.14
N GLY A 163 24.52 9.18 8.34
CA GLY A 163 25.91 9.64 8.32
C GLY A 163 26.49 9.86 9.72
N ASN A 164 27.81 10.01 9.80
CA ASN A 164 28.56 10.24 11.05
C ASN A 164 28.29 9.19 12.15
N GLY A 165 27.99 7.95 11.76
CA GLY A 165 27.66 6.86 12.69
C GLY A 165 26.26 6.97 13.34
N LEU A 166 25.44 7.92 12.91
CA LEU A 166 24.06 8.06 13.37
C LEU A 166 23.11 7.25 12.48
N THR A 167 22.08 6.67 13.11
CA THR A 167 21.00 5.95 12.46
C THR A 167 19.65 6.58 12.83
N GLU A 168 18.70 6.54 11.92
CA GLU A 168 17.31 6.89 12.17
C GLU A 168 16.40 5.67 11.96
N GLU A 169 15.28 5.61 12.68
CA GLU A 169 14.24 4.62 12.45
C GLU A 169 13.28 5.12 11.38
N VAL A 170 12.98 4.26 10.41
CA VAL A 170 12.09 4.57 9.29
C VAL A 170 11.07 3.46 9.10
N ARG A 171 9.90 3.80 8.57
CA ARG A 171 8.80 2.85 8.36
C ARG A 171 8.42 2.73 6.90
N LEU A 172 8.44 1.50 6.40
CA LEU A 172 8.01 1.17 5.05
C LEU A 172 6.88 0.15 5.13
N GLN A 173 5.86 0.33 4.29
CA GLN A 173 4.75 -0.60 4.17
C GLN A 173 5.00 -1.54 2.98
N GLN A 174 5.02 -2.84 3.25
CA GLN A 174 5.14 -3.87 2.24
C GLN A 174 3.80 -4.56 2.04
N THR A 175 3.41 -4.78 0.78
CA THR A 175 2.21 -5.55 0.44
C THR A 175 2.60 -6.99 0.11
N LEU A 176 2.00 -7.96 0.80
CA LEU A 176 2.10 -9.38 0.52
C LEU A 176 0.76 -9.89 -0.01
N ILE A 177 0.79 -10.78 -1.00
CA ILE A 177 -0.42 -11.35 -1.58
C ILE A 177 -0.50 -12.82 -1.20
N TYR A 178 -1.62 -13.20 -0.61
CA TYR A 178 -1.94 -14.57 -0.24
C TYR A 178 -3.12 -15.06 -1.06
N ARG A 179 -3.10 -16.33 -1.44
CA ARG A 179 -4.21 -16.97 -2.14
C ARG A 179 -4.57 -18.31 -1.52
N GLN A 180 -5.86 -18.61 -1.60
CA GLN A 180 -6.38 -19.88 -1.14
C GLN A 180 -5.90 -21.01 -2.07
N GLY A 181 -5.13 -21.93 -1.51
CA GLY A 181 -4.82 -23.24 -2.10
C GLY A 181 -5.93 -24.25 -1.81
N GLU A 182 -5.63 -25.55 -1.94
CA GLU A 182 -6.61 -26.60 -1.65
C GLU A 182 -6.99 -26.65 -0.16
N SER A 183 -6.03 -26.41 0.74
CA SER A 183 -6.21 -26.55 2.19
C SER A 183 -5.61 -25.42 3.03
N SER A 184 -4.86 -24.50 2.43
CA SER A 184 -4.12 -23.45 3.14
C SER A 184 -4.02 -22.17 2.31
N TRP A 185 -3.77 -21.05 2.99
CA TRP A 185 -3.36 -19.81 2.37
C TRP A 185 -1.88 -19.86 2.01
N LEU A 186 -1.55 -19.51 0.78
CA LEU A 186 -0.20 -19.56 0.23
C LEU A 186 0.24 -18.18 -0.23
N LEU A 187 1.48 -17.78 0.09
CA LEU A 187 2.09 -16.57 -0.42
C LEU A 187 2.27 -16.71 -1.94
N ALA A 188 1.73 -15.76 -2.69
CA ALA A 188 1.58 -15.82 -4.13
C ALA A 188 2.21 -14.58 -4.80
N PRO A 189 2.63 -14.70 -6.07
CA PRO A 189 3.08 -13.55 -6.84
C PRO A 189 1.94 -12.54 -7.02
N PRO A 190 2.24 -11.23 -6.99
CA PRO A 190 1.31 -10.21 -7.45
C PRO A 190 0.94 -10.39 -8.92
N GLU A 191 -0.32 -10.08 -9.26
CA GLU A 191 -0.78 -10.09 -10.66
C GLU A 191 -0.34 -8.82 -11.39
N ALA A 192 -0.51 -8.81 -12.72
CA ALA A 192 -0.19 -7.64 -13.53
C ALA A 192 -1.00 -6.41 -13.08
N GLU A 193 -2.27 -6.62 -12.71
CA GLU A 193 -3.20 -5.59 -12.25
C GLU A 193 -2.73 -4.91 -10.95
N PHE A 194 -2.00 -5.63 -10.09
CA PHE A 194 -1.43 -5.06 -8.87
C PHE A 194 -0.39 -3.98 -9.20
N TRP A 195 0.44 -4.22 -10.21
CA TRP A 195 1.49 -3.29 -10.65
C TRP A 195 0.91 -2.17 -11.53
N GLY A 196 -0.11 -2.49 -12.31
CA GLY A 196 -0.62 -1.63 -13.36
C GLY A 196 0.30 -1.61 -14.60
N ASP A 197 -0.02 -0.74 -15.54
CA ASP A 197 0.71 -0.65 -16.80
C ASP A 197 2.11 -0.03 -16.60
N GLY A 198 3.03 -0.32 -17.52
CA GLY A 198 4.32 0.35 -17.58
C GLY A 198 4.15 1.81 -17.99
N GLN A 199 4.79 2.71 -17.25
CA GLN A 199 4.83 4.16 -17.49
C GLN A 199 6.27 4.60 -17.74
N THR A 200 6.43 5.59 -18.60
CA THR A 200 7.73 6.22 -18.86
C THR A 200 7.72 7.67 -18.37
N TYR A 201 8.78 8.07 -17.69
CA TYR A 201 9.02 9.45 -17.28
C TYR A 201 10.43 9.85 -17.65
N ALA A 202 10.63 11.10 -18.06
CA ALA A 202 11.94 11.59 -18.47
C ALA A 202 12.27 12.87 -17.75
N THR A 203 13.51 12.96 -17.29
CA THR A 203 14.17 14.19 -16.83
C THR A 203 15.36 14.47 -17.73
N PRO A 204 16.05 15.62 -17.59
CA PRO A 204 17.25 15.88 -18.37
C PRO A 204 18.36 14.84 -18.18
N PHE A 205 18.38 14.09 -17.08
CA PHE A 205 19.41 13.10 -16.78
C PHE A 205 18.97 11.66 -17.01
N PHE A 206 17.70 11.36 -16.83
CA PHE A 206 17.21 9.99 -16.77
C PHE A 206 15.97 9.78 -17.62
N GLN A 207 15.92 8.69 -18.37
CA GLN A 207 14.68 8.15 -18.89
C GLN A 207 14.32 6.92 -18.05
N VAL A 208 13.15 6.95 -17.41
CA VAL A 208 12.76 5.92 -16.45
C VAL A 208 11.51 5.17 -16.91
N LEU A 209 11.52 3.85 -16.73
CA LEU A 209 10.37 2.96 -16.90
C LEU A 209 9.97 2.40 -15.53
N TYR A 210 8.69 2.45 -15.18
CA TYR A 210 8.17 2.00 -13.89
C TYR A 210 6.70 1.57 -13.97
N PRO A 211 6.21 0.72 -13.04
CA PRO A 211 4.79 0.36 -12.97
C PRO A 211 3.93 1.54 -12.47
N THR A 212 2.70 1.69 -12.99
CA THR A 212 1.76 2.76 -12.58
C THR A 212 1.59 2.84 -11.05
N ARG A 213 1.60 1.71 -10.34
CA ARG A 213 1.51 1.66 -8.87
C ARG A 213 2.55 2.57 -8.19
N ASP A 214 3.76 2.64 -8.74
CA ASP A 214 4.87 3.37 -8.13
C ASP A 214 5.01 4.81 -8.65
N GLN A 215 4.07 5.29 -9.47
CA GLN A 215 4.19 6.56 -10.18
C GLN A 215 4.55 7.74 -9.28
N ALA A 216 3.75 8.00 -8.23
CA ALA A 216 3.96 9.16 -7.38
C ALA A 216 5.33 9.13 -6.66
N LEU A 217 5.79 7.93 -6.29
CA LEU A 217 7.05 7.75 -5.59
C LEU A 217 8.25 7.83 -6.55
N VAL A 218 8.16 7.18 -7.71
CA VAL A 218 9.23 7.17 -8.72
C VAL A 218 9.42 8.55 -9.32
N GLU A 219 8.36 9.26 -9.69
CA GLU A 219 8.49 10.62 -10.24
C GLU A 219 9.16 11.56 -9.21
N ARG A 220 8.79 11.47 -7.94
CA ARG A 220 9.45 12.24 -6.86
C ARG A 220 10.92 11.84 -6.72
N LEU A 221 11.20 10.53 -6.62
CA LEU A 221 12.54 9.98 -6.47
C LEU A 221 13.46 10.41 -7.63
N VAL A 222 12.99 10.31 -8.86
CA VAL A 222 13.79 10.62 -10.06
C VAL A 222 14.06 12.12 -10.18
N ASN A 223 13.14 12.97 -9.75
CA ASN A 223 13.39 14.41 -9.65
C ASN A 223 14.49 14.73 -8.63
N ASP A 224 14.45 14.11 -7.44
CA ASP A 224 15.49 14.31 -6.42
C ASP A 224 16.84 13.73 -6.87
N LEU A 225 16.85 12.56 -7.50
CA LEU A 225 18.04 11.99 -8.14
C LEU A 225 18.60 12.91 -9.23
N THR A 226 17.74 13.53 -10.05
CA THR A 226 18.17 14.50 -11.06
C THR A 226 18.86 15.70 -10.41
N GLY A 227 18.30 16.23 -9.32
CA GLY A 227 18.94 17.28 -8.52
C GLY A 227 20.32 16.87 -8.01
N LYS A 228 20.46 15.62 -7.54
CA LYS A 228 21.75 15.08 -7.09
C LYS A 228 22.74 14.88 -8.24
N ALA A 229 22.28 14.45 -9.40
CA ALA A 229 23.11 14.28 -10.59
C ALA A 229 23.69 15.64 -11.05
N ILE A 230 22.90 16.71 -11.02
CA ILE A 230 23.35 18.08 -11.30
C ILE A 230 24.43 18.50 -10.30
N GLU A 231 24.22 18.26 -9.00
CA GLU A 231 25.22 18.55 -7.95
C GLU A 231 26.54 17.81 -8.22
N LEU A 232 26.47 16.50 -8.47
CA LEU A 232 27.65 15.67 -8.75
C LEU A 232 28.35 16.07 -10.06
N CYS A 233 27.59 16.50 -11.07
CA CYS A 233 28.14 17.02 -12.30
C CYS A 233 28.94 18.31 -12.07
N HIS A 234 28.40 19.25 -11.29
CA HIS A 234 29.10 20.48 -10.94
C HIS A 234 30.37 20.24 -10.13
N LEU A 235 30.40 19.17 -9.33
CA LEU A 235 31.59 18.72 -8.62
C LEU A 235 32.60 17.99 -9.52
N GLY A 236 32.24 17.68 -10.77
CA GLY A 236 33.07 16.95 -11.74
C GLY A 236 33.10 15.44 -11.55
N TRP A 237 32.21 14.88 -10.72
CA TRP A 237 32.22 13.45 -10.36
C TRP A 237 31.67 12.54 -11.46
N LEU A 238 30.87 13.10 -12.37
CA LEU A 238 30.27 12.36 -13.48
C LEU A 238 31.13 12.39 -14.76
N GLY A 239 32.36 12.91 -14.71
CA GLY A 239 33.26 12.98 -15.86
C GLY A 239 32.81 13.95 -16.97
N LEU A 240 31.72 14.70 -16.75
CA LEU A 240 31.22 15.72 -17.67
C LEU A 240 31.89 17.07 -17.42
N ALA A 241 32.06 17.86 -18.48
CA ALA A 241 32.46 19.26 -18.31
C ALA A 241 31.34 20.03 -17.60
N THR A 242 31.69 20.99 -16.74
CA THR A 242 30.73 21.80 -15.98
C THR A 242 29.74 22.57 -16.87
N GLU A 243 30.14 22.88 -18.10
CA GLU A 243 29.31 23.54 -19.13
C GLU A 243 28.28 22.59 -19.77
N GLN A 244 28.38 21.28 -19.52
CA GLN A 244 27.57 20.20 -20.12
C GLN A 244 26.66 19.49 -19.10
N CYS A 245 26.48 20.07 -17.91
CA CYS A 245 25.64 19.48 -16.85
C CYS A 245 24.12 19.50 -17.13
N LEU A 246 23.71 19.97 -18.31
CA LEU A 246 22.34 19.86 -18.81
C LEU A 246 22.44 19.25 -20.22
N PRO A 247 22.52 17.91 -20.31
CA PRO A 247 22.69 17.25 -21.60
C PRO A 247 21.40 17.38 -22.43
N ALA A 248 21.53 17.33 -23.75
CA ALA A 248 20.40 17.40 -24.67
C ALA A 248 19.59 16.08 -24.71
N GLU A 249 20.21 14.98 -24.30
CA GLU A 249 19.63 13.64 -24.19
C GLU A 249 19.89 13.09 -22.77
N PRO A 250 19.01 12.21 -22.24
CA PRO A 250 19.25 11.55 -20.97
C PRO A 250 20.59 10.81 -20.95
N LEU A 251 21.28 10.83 -19.80
CA LEU A 251 22.57 10.16 -19.64
C LEU A 251 22.41 8.66 -19.39
N ALA A 252 21.26 8.25 -18.87
CA ALA A 252 21.02 6.88 -18.44
C ALA A 252 19.54 6.52 -18.53
N ASP A 253 19.30 5.28 -18.94
CA ASP A 253 17.98 4.67 -18.85
C ASP A 253 17.88 3.91 -17.52
N ILE A 254 16.76 4.03 -16.82
CA ILE A 254 16.49 3.31 -15.57
C ILE A 254 15.20 2.53 -15.73
N SER A 255 15.19 1.26 -15.34
CA SER A 255 13.97 0.46 -15.29
C SER A 255 13.75 -0.08 -13.88
N PHE A 256 12.65 0.35 -13.27
CA PHE A 256 12.15 -0.16 -12.00
C PHE A 256 11.36 -1.45 -12.25
N SER A 257 12.02 -2.59 -12.02
CA SER A 257 11.47 -3.91 -12.30
C SER A 257 10.62 -4.46 -11.16
N THR A 258 9.55 -5.17 -11.54
CA THR A 258 8.63 -5.86 -10.63
C THR A 258 9.08 -7.27 -10.23
N SER A 259 10.21 -7.76 -10.77
CA SER A 259 10.77 -9.07 -10.40
C SER A 259 11.58 -9.00 -9.10
N SER A 260 11.31 -9.92 -8.18
CA SER A 260 12.05 -10.08 -6.92
C SER A 260 13.51 -10.42 -7.12
N ARG A 261 13.89 -10.96 -8.29
CA ARG A 261 15.27 -11.26 -8.64
C ARG A 261 16.20 -10.05 -8.49
N TYR A 262 15.73 -8.85 -8.81
CA TYR A 262 16.57 -7.66 -8.72
C TYR A 262 16.98 -7.31 -7.28
N LEU A 263 16.22 -7.76 -6.27
CA LEU A 263 16.64 -7.66 -4.87
C LEU A 263 17.86 -8.56 -4.56
N LEU A 264 17.95 -9.73 -5.20
CA LEU A 264 19.12 -10.62 -5.08
C LEU A 264 20.35 -10.01 -5.79
N GLU A 265 20.12 -9.37 -6.94
CA GLU A 265 21.19 -8.77 -7.74
C GLU A 265 21.84 -7.57 -7.04
N LEU A 266 21.11 -6.85 -6.18
CA LEU A 266 21.71 -5.83 -5.31
C LEU A 266 22.86 -6.38 -4.45
N LYS A 267 22.76 -7.65 -4.01
CA LYS A 267 23.75 -8.28 -3.11
C LYS A 267 25.04 -8.66 -3.85
N SER A 268 24.95 -8.99 -5.13
CA SER A 268 26.10 -9.51 -5.87
C SER A 268 27.08 -8.41 -6.30
N ALA A 269 26.75 -7.13 -6.06
CA ALA A 269 27.48 -5.95 -6.52
C ALA A 269 27.74 -5.93 -8.04
N ARG A 270 27.13 -6.86 -8.79
CA ARG A 270 27.07 -6.85 -10.24
C ARG A 270 25.82 -6.06 -10.62
N PHE A 271 25.93 -4.75 -10.49
CA PHE A 271 25.22 -3.83 -11.38
C PHE A 271 25.91 -3.88 -12.74
N ASP A 272 25.99 -5.07 -13.34
CA ASP A 272 26.47 -5.18 -14.71
C ASP A 272 25.41 -4.50 -15.58
N ARG A 273 25.83 -3.54 -16.40
CA ARG A 273 25.08 -3.21 -17.62
C ARG A 273 24.76 -4.53 -18.27
N THR A 274 23.48 -4.80 -18.50
CA THR A 274 23.07 -6.07 -19.11
C THR A 274 23.96 -6.32 -20.31
N PRO A 275 24.71 -7.45 -20.38
CA PRO A 275 25.63 -7.74 -21.49
C PRO A 275 24.86 -8.05 -22.80
N GLN A 276 23.58 -7.73 -22.83
CA GLN A 276 22.70 -7.87 -23.96
C GLN A 276 22.88 -6.63 -24.85
N PRO A 277 23.31 -6.80 -26.11
CA PRO A 277 23.73 -5.69 -26.98
C PRO A 277 22.62 -4.68 -27.29
N ASP A 278 21.35 -5.00 -26.98
CA ASP A 278 20.19 -4.12 -27.16
C ASP A 278 19.79 -3.33 -25.89
N LEU A 279 20.46 -3.55 -24.75
CA LEU A 279 20.16 -2.94 -23.44
C LEU A 279 21.41 -2.27 -22.82
N ASP A 280 22.36 -1.86 -23.67
CA ASP A 280 23.61 -1.26 -23.23
C ASP A 280 23.32 0.11 -22.58
N GLY A 281 23.63 0.25 -21.28
CA GLY A 281 23.38 1.48 -20.51
C GLY A 281 22.07 1.56 -19.72
N LEU A 282 21.28 0.47 -19.65
CA LEU A 282 20.08 0.39 -18.81
C LEU A 282 20.43 -0.02 -17.37
N TYR A 283 20.03 0.81 -16.40
CA TYR A 283 20.10 0.50 -14.97
C TYR A 283 18.83 -0.20 -14.50
N LEU A 284 18.96 -1.46 -14.10
CA LEU A 284 17.86 -2.25 -13.56
C LEU A 284 17.81 -2.12 -12.04
N LEU A 285 16.72 -1.56 -11.54
CA LEU A 285 16.47 -1.34 -10.12
C LEU A 285 15.22 -2.10 -9.70
N PRO A 286 15.14 -2.63 -8.47
CA PRO A 286 13.86 -3.14 -7.97
C PRO A 286 12.85 -1.99 -7.90
N ALA A 287 11.58 -2.27 -8.17
CA ALA A 287 10.51 -1.31 -8.01
C ALA A 287 10.34 -0.93 -6.53
N PRO A 288 10.07 0.35 -6.18
CA PRO A 288 9.88 0.75 -4.79
C PRO A 288 8.84 -0.08 -4.01
N SER A 289 7.74 -0.48 -4.65
CA SER A 289 6.74 -1.36 -4.02
C SER A 289 7.28 -2.76 -3.62
N LEU A 290 8.38 -3.25 -4.22
CA LEU A 290 9.04 -4.50 -3.79
C LEU A 290 9.85 -4.34 -2.50
N ILE A 291 10.36 -3.14 -2.24
CA ILE A 291 11.11 -2.81 -1.02
C ILE A 291 10.14 -2.43 0.10
N GLY A 292 9.16 -1.59 -0.24
CA GLY A 292 8.14 -1.07 0.65
C GLY A 292 7.89 0.41 0.39
N ILE A 293 6.62 0.81 0.46
CA ILE A 293 6.19 2.20 0.26
C ILE A 293 6.45 3.00 1.55
N PRO A 294 7.11 4.16 1.48
CA PRO A 294 7.39 4.95 2.66
C PRO A 294 6.10 5.54 3.26
N LEU A 295 5.95 5.42 4.58
CA LEU A 295 4.80 5.98 5.30
C LEU A 295 5.01 7.44 5.73
N ASP A 296 6.26 7.89 5.74
CA ASP A 296 6.67 9.22 6.17
C ASP A 296 7.92 9.72 5.42
N GLU A 297 8.27 10.98 5.64
CA GLU A 297 9.40 11.63 4.98
C GLU A 297 10.75 10.95 5.31
N PRO A 298 11.05 10.53 6.55
CA PRO A 298 12.25 9.73 6.84
C PRO A 298 12.32 8.44 6.02
N GLY A 299 11.21 7.70 5.89
CA GLY A 299 11.14 6.51 5.01
C GLY A 299 11.47 6.82 3.56
N TYR A 300 10.94 7.93 3.03
CA TYR A 300 11.26 8.39 1.69
C TYR A 300 12.75 8.72 1.55
N GLN A 301 13.32 9.50 2.49
CA GLN A 301 14.72 9.91 2.45
C GLN A 301 15.67 8.70 2.54
N ALA A 302 15.31 7.68 3.33
CA ALA A 302 16.09 6.44 3.40
C ALA A 302 16.10 5.68 2.07
N LEU A 303 14.95 5.54 1.40
CA LEU A 303 14.87 4.96 0.07
C LEU A 303 15.69 5.77 -0.95
N TYR A 304 15.53 7.09 -0.95
CA TYR A 304 16.30 7.98 -1.81
C TYR A 304 17.81 7.79 -1.63
N ARG A 305 18.31 7.76 -0.39
CA ARG A 305 19.74 7.50 -0.11
C ARG A 305 20.18 6.14 -0.63
N GLY A 306 19.38 5.08 -0.43
CA GLY A 306 19.66 3.74 -0.93
C GLY A 306 19.79 3.70 -2.46
N TYR A 307 18.78 4.20 -3.17
CA TYR A 307 18.80 4.25 -4.63
C TYR A 307 19.90 5.16 -5.18
N ALA A 308 20.11 6.33 -4.57
CA ALA A 308 21.18 7.25 -4.98
C ALA A 308 22.56 6.61 -4.81
N ALA A 309 22.80 5.89 -3.71
CA ALA A 309 24.07 5.21 -3.48
C ALA A 309 24.33 4.13 -4.53
N LEU A 310 23.31 3.35 -4.91
CA LEU A 310 23.43 2.34 -5.97
C LEU A 310 23.68 2.98 -7.33
N LEU A 311 22.82 3.90 -7.76
CA LEU A 311 22.87 4.50 -9.09
C LEU A 311 24.15 5.31 -9.29
N PHE A 312 24.44 6.26 -8.39
CA PHE A 312 25.63 7.11 -8.54
C PHE A 312 26.91 6.36 -8.25
N GLY A 313 26.88 5.36 -7.35
CA GLY A 313 28.01 4.46 -7.15
C GLY A 313 28.45 3.82 -8.46
N GLN A 314 27.50 3.31 -9.25
CA GLN A 314 27.80 2.73 -10.56
C GLN A 314 28.18 3.78 -11.60
N MET A 315 27.44 4.90 -11.71
CA MET A 315 27.76 5.96 -12.69
C MET A 315 29.16 6.55 -12.49
N ILE A 316 29.59 6.73 -11.24
CA ILE A 316 30.94 7.23 -10.92
C ILE A 316 32.01 6.19 -11.30
N GLN A 317 31.76 4.90 -11.05
CA GLN A 317 32.67 3.83 -11.47
C GLN A 317 32.84 3.80 -12.98
N ASP A 318 31.72 3.87 -13.72
CA ASP A 318 31.72 3.95 -15.18
C ASP A 318 32.49 5.17 -15.70
N ALA A 319 32.26 6.35 -15.11
CA ALA A 319 32.92 7.60 -15.50
C ALA A 319 34.43 7.61 -15.19
N ALA A 320 34.84 7.01 -14.08
CA ALA A 320 36.25 6.91 -13.69
C ALA A 320 37.03 5.89 -14.53
N GLY A 321 36.35 5.06 -15.34
CA GLY A 321 36.96 3.96 -16.09
C GLY A 321 37.69 2.97 -15.19
N TYR A 322 37.29 2.88 -13.93
CA TYR A 322 37.95 2.06 -12.91
C TYR A 322 37.20 0.73 -12.80
N PRO A 323 37.71 -0.38 -13.38
CA PRO A 323 37.17 -1.70 -13.09
C PRO A 323 37.52 -2.04 -11.64
N CYS A 324 36.66 -1.67 -10.70
CA CYS A 324 36.83 -2.10 -9.33
C CYS A 324 36.55 -3.61 -9.25
N CYS A 325 37.52 -4.35 -8.71
CA CYS A 325 37.41 -5.76 -8.31
C CYS A 325 37.54 -6.83 -9.41
N GLU A 326 38.20 -6.53 -10.53
CA GLU A 326 38.92 -7.57 -11.30
C GLU A 326 40.24 -7.92 -10.57
N HIS A 327 40.15 -8.38 -9.31
CA HIS A 327 41.28 -8.94 -8.58
C HIS A 327 40.94 -10.38 -8.16
N GLN A 328 41.31 -11.29 -9.07
CA GLN A 328 41.86 -12.62 -8.83
C GLN A 328 40.97 -13.71 -8.20
N LEU A 329 40.56 -14.63 -9.10
CA LEU A 329 40.45 -16.10 -8.97
C LEU A 329 39.45 -16.69 -7.96
#